data_AF-A0A226DK85-F1
#
_entry.id   AF-A0A226DK85-F1
#
_cell.length_a   1.000
_cell.length_b   1.000
_cell.length_c   1.000
_cell.angle_alpha   90.00
_cell.angle_beta   90.00
_cell.angle_gamma   90.00
#
_symmetry.space_group_name_H-M   'P 1'
#
loop_
_entity.id
_entity.type
_entity.pdbx_description
1 polymer ?
#
loop_
_entity_poly.entity_id
_entity_poly.type
_entity_poly.pdbx_seq_one_letter_code
_entity_poly.pdbx_strand_id
1 'polypeptide(L)'
;MTKTLHTRHVGITSLHVRARHCSNSWSQDGQAAVKLVNLFPAVQELKLWLSVEFVRNGDEMADFRPLKETMQSFGEWELTRGKVVVGSLPVSVDENEFHYYSDDLWDPSLNIDSDVVLTVLEGMSEWKGLENSSLEFYANCNGASLEPSDRLREAFLSCSRIQSITLEELKPADQMTKEDFNEFFQQNKLPVSFTDRP
;
A
#
# COMPACT_ATOMS: atom_id res chain seq x y z
N MET A 1 3.78 -13.90 -36.20
CA MET A 1 2.85 -14.11 -35.08
C MET A 1 3.50 -15.08 -34.09
N THR A 2 4.31 -14.57 -33.17
CA THR A 2 4.93 -15.37 -32.10
C THR A 2 3.98 -15.35 -30.90
N LYS A 3 3.15 -16.38 -30.76
CA LYS A 3 2.47 -16.68 -29.49
C LYS A 3 3.55 -17.11 -28.50
N THR A 4 4.13 -16.16 -27.77
CA THR A 4 4.91 -16.48 -26.57
C THR A 4 3.93 -17.01 -25.53
N LEU A 5 3.82 -18.34 -25.46
CA LEU A 5 3.16 -19.07 -24.38
C LEU A 5 3.87 -18.69 -23.07
N HIS A 6 3.35 -17.71 -22.34
CA HIS A 6 3.74 -17.52 -20.96
C HIS A 6 3.04 -18.63 -20.17
N THR A 7 3.71 -19.79 -20.09
CA THR A 7 3.23 -20.92 -19.29
C THR A 7 3.14 -20.51 -17.83
N ARG A 8 2.00 -20.80 -17.19
CA ARG A 8 1.80 -20.56 -15.77
C ARG A 8 2.85 -21.31 -14.94
N HIS A 9 3.44 -20.64 -13.96
CA HIS A 9 4.45 -21.16 -13.05
C HIS A 9 3.79 -21.66 -11.76
N VAL A 10 3.10 -22.80 -11.85
CA VAL A 10 2.30 -23.37 -10.74
C VAL A 10 3.14 -23.87 -9.54
N GLY A 11 4.47 -23.96 -9.68
CA GLY A 11 5.38 -24.39 -8.61
C GLY A 11 5.95 -23.25 -7.77
N ILE A 12 5.71 -21.99 -8.15
CA ILE A 12 6.21 -20.83 -7.41
C ILE A 12 5.17 -20.45 -6.36
N THR A 13 5.54 -20.61 -5.09
CA THR A 13 4.67 -20.37 -3.94
C THR A 13 5.03 -19.12 -3.14
N SER A 14 6.18 -18.51 -3.42
CA SER A 14 6.66 -17.31 -2.74
C SER A 14 7.10 -16.28 -3.78
N LEU A 15 6.67 -15.03 -3.60
CA LEU A 15 6.98 -13.94 -4.52
C LEU A 15 7.39 -12.69 -3.74
N HIS A 16 8.55 -12.14 -4.11
CA HIS A 16 9.01 -10.83 -3.65
C HIS A 16 8.94 -9.87 -4.83
N VAL A 17 8.06 -8.89 -4.72
CA VAL A 17 7.78 -7.91 -5.77
C VAL A 17 8.18 -6.53 -5.26
N ARG A 18 8.93 -5.80 -6.08
CA ARG A 18 9.06 -4.35 -5.96
C ARG A 18 8.34 -3.72 -7.14
N ALA A 19 7.44 -2.80 -6.85
CA ALA A 19 6.64 -2.10 -7.83
C ALA A 19 6.69 -0.60 -7.59
N ARG A 20 6.49 0.17 -8.66
CA ARG A 20 6.29 1.61 -8.60
C ARG A 20 4.93 1.90 -9.23
N HIS A 21 4.04 2.52 -8.48
CA HIS A 21 2.79 3.06 -9.00
C HIS A 21 2.98 4.53 -9.32
N CYS A 22 2.54 4.95 -10.50
CA CYS A 22 2.46 6.35 -10.87
C CYS A 22 1.00 6.68 -11.17
N SER A 23 0.45 7.72 -10.54
CA SER A 23 -0.97 8.09 -10.61
C SER A 23 -1.41 8.75 -11.93
N ASN A 24 -0.78 8.40 -13.04
CA ASN A 24 -1.17 8.93 -14.34
C ASN A 24 -2.31 8.08 -14.95
N SER A 25 -3.16 8.73 -15.74
CA SER A 25 -4.35 8.11 -16.35
C SER A 25 -4.05 7.00 -17.36
N TRP A 26 -2.78 6.74 -17.66
CA TRP A 26 -2.32 5.69 -18.57
C TRP A 26 -1.65 4.52 -17.85
N SER A 27 -1.66 4.51 -16.51
CA SER A 27 -1.14 3.40 -15.74
C SER A 27 -1.85 2.10 -16.13
N GLN A 28 -1.04 1.07 -16.44
CA GLN A 28 -1.50 -0.29 -16.70
C GLN A 28 -1.24 -1.20 -15.49
N ASP A 29 -1.01 -0.63 -14.30
CA ASP A 29 -0.55 -1.38 -13.14
C ASP A 29 -1.55 -2.46 -12.73
N GLY A 30 -2.86 -2.16 -12.76
CA GLY A 30 -3.91 -3.15 -12.53
C GLY A 30 -3.83 -4.33 -13.51
N GLN A 31 -3.62 -4.06 -14.80
CA GLN A 31 -3.45 -5.12 -15.81
C GLN A 31 -2.15 -5.90 -15.63
N ALA A 32 -1.07 -5.26 -15.20
CA ALA A 32 0.19 -5.91 -14.89
C ALA A 32 0.04 -6.84 -13.67
N ALA A 33 -0.70 -6.42 -12.63
CA ALA A 33 -1.01 -7.22 -11.46
C ALA A 33 -1.84 -8.46 -11.83
N VAL A 34 -2.90 -8.30 -12.64
CA VAL A 34 -3.69 -9.43 -13.15
C VAL A 34 -2.83 -10.42 -13.94
N LYS A 35 -1.89 -9.94 -14.77
CA LYS A 35 -0.95 -10.80 -15.48
C LYS A 35 -0.04 -11.54 -14.49
N LEU A 36 0.46 -10.87 -13.45
CA LEU A 36 1.33 -11.47 -12.44
C LEU A 36 0.63 -12.61 -11.71
N VAL A 37 -0.60 -12.39 -11.24
CA VAL A 37 -1.42 -13.40 -10.57
C VAL A 37 -1.68 -14.60 -11.49
N ASN A 38 -1.99 -14.34 -12.76
CA ASN A 38 -2.18 -15.40 -13.75
C ASN A 38 -0.92 -16.22 -14.01
N LEU A 39 0.26 -15.60 -13.96
CA LEU A 39 1.54 -16.28 -14.17
C LEU A 39 1.95 -17.12 -12.95
N PHE A 40 1.61 -16.68 -11.73
CA PHE A 40 2.02 -17.33 -10.49
C PHE A 40 0.79 -17.68 -9.63
N PRO A 41 -0.06 -18.64 -10.07
CA PRO A 41 -1.34 -18.89 -9.41
C PRO A 41 -1.23 -19.60 -8.05
N ALA A 42 -0.06 -20.15 -7.71
CA ALA A 42 0.15 -20.93 -6.48
C ALA A 42 0.85 -20.14 -5.37
N VAL A 43 0.98 -18.82 -5.51
CA VAL A 43 1.60 -17.96 -4.49
C VAL A 43 0.78 -18.02 -3.21
N GLN A 44 1.47 -18.28 -2.12
CA GLN A 44 0.97 -18.31 -0.74
C GLN A 44 1.75 -17.32 0.14
N GLU A 45 2.96 -16.95 -0.25
CA GLU A 45 3.76 -15.94 0.43
C GLU A 45 4.03 -14.75 -0.50
N LEU A 46 3.60 -13.55 -0.08
CA LEU A 46 3.84 -12.31 -0.82
C LEU A 46 4.62 -11.32 0.03
N LYS A 47 5.70 -10.78 -0.52
CA LYS A 47 6.35 -9.56 -0.04
C LYS A 47 6.28 -8.50 -1.13
N LEU A 48 5.43 -7.50 -0.95
CA LEU A 48 5.25 -6.38 -1.87
C LEU A 48 5.87 -5.12 -1.29
N TRP A 49 6.78 -4.52 -2.04
CA TRP A 49 7.31 -3.19 -1.80
C TRP A 49 6.79 -2.26 -2.89
N LEU A 50 5.91 -1.36 -2.51
CA LEU A 50 5.21 -0.48 -3.42
C LEU A 50 5.64 0.97 -3.17
N SER A 51 6.38 1.52 -4.13
CA SER A 51 6.62 2.97 -4.19
C SER A 51 5.46 3.63 -4.92
N VAL A 52 4.86 4.66 -4.32
CA VAL A 52 3.71 5.35 -4.89
C VAL A 52 4.09 6.79 -5.18
N GLU A 53 4.01 7.18 -6.44
CA GLU A 53 4.35 8.51 -6.92
C GLU A 53 3.10 9.19 -7.50
N PHE A 54 2.78 10.35 -6.94
CA PHE A 54 1.64 11.14 -7.39
C PHE A 54 2.11 12.34 -8.18
N VAL A 55 1.79 12.35 -9.47
CA VAL A 55 2.02 13.51 -10.31
C VAL A 55 0.74 14.34 -10.28
N ARG A 56 0.67 15.32 -9.38
CA ARG A 56 -0.44 16.29 -9.34
C ARG A 56 -0.20 17.37 -10.40
N ASN A 57 -0.77 17.19 -11.60
CA ASN A 57 -0.73 18.20 -12.65
C ASN A 57 -1.83 19.26 -12.41
N GLY A 58 -1.60 20.20 -11.48
CA GLY A 58 -2.55 21.27 -11.17
C GLY A 58 -3.80 20.76 -10.42
N ASP A 59 -5.00 21.12 -10.89
CA ASP A 59 -6.29 20.75 -10.26
C ASP A 59 -6.79 19.35 -10.65
N GLU A 60 -6.02 18.58 -11.44
CA GLU A 60 -6.39 17.21 -11.78
C GLU A 60 -6.32 16.30 -10.55
N MET A 61 -7.46 15.73 -10.14
CA MET A 61 -7.49 14.69 -9.12
C MET A 61 -6.66 13.49 -9.58
N ALA A 62 -5.80 13.00 -8.68
CA ALA A 62 -5.05 11.77 -8.91
C ALA A 62 -6.00 10.59 -9.14
N ASP A 63 -5.70 9.77 -10.14
CA ASP A 63 -6.48 8.56 -10.42
C ASP A 63 -5.92 7.38 -9.62
N PHE A 64 -6.61 7.04 -8.53
CA PHE A 64 -6.26 5.94 -7.65
C PHE A 64 -6.79 4.57 -8.10
N ARG A 65 -7.59 4.51 -9.18
CA ARG A 65 -8.19 3.25 -9.65
C ARG A 65 -7.14 2.19 -9.99
N PRO A 66 -6.04 2.48 -10.70
CA PRO A 66 -5.06 1.44 -11.04
C PRO A 66 -4.34 0.88 -9.81
N LEU A 67 -4.11 1.71 -8.78
CA LEU A 67 -3.57 1.27 -7.50
C LEU A 67 -4.56 0.33 -6.79
N LYS A 68 -5.83 0.72 -6.69
CA LYS A 68 -6.88 -0.12 -6.11
C LYS A 68 -6.98 -1.47 -6.83
N GLU A 69 -7.05 -1.45 -8.16
CA GLU A 69 -7.11 -2.67 -9.00
C GLU A 69 -5.88 -3.56 -8.81
N THR A 70 -4.69 -2.96 -8.70
CA THR A 70 -3.43 -3.68 -8.41
C THR A 70 -3.54 -4.43 -7.09
N MET A 71 -3.96 -3.72 -6.03
CA MET A 71 -4.13 -4.33 -4.72
C MET A 71 -5.21 -5.41 -4.75
N GLN A 72 -6.37 -5.16 -5.37
CA GLN A 72 -7.45 -6.15 -5.49
C GLN A 72 -7.00 -7.43 -6.20
N SER A 73 -6.20 -7.30 -7.25
CA SER A 73 -5.73 -8.44 -8.05
C SER A 73 -4.95 -9.45 -7.18
N PHE A 74 -4.10 -8.97 -6.27
CA PHE A 74 -3.33 -9.86 -5.38
C PHE A 74 -4.19 -10.61 -4.36
N GLY A 75 -5.44 -10.20 -4.16
CA GLY A 75 -6.41 -10.89 -3.31
C GLY A 75 -6.88 -12.24 -3.83
N GLU A 76 -6.60 -12.57 -5.10
CA GLU A 76 -6.90 -13.89 -5.68
C GLU A 76 -6.05 -15.01 -5.05
N TRP A 77 -4.85 -14.69 -4.56
CA TRP A 77 -3.95 -15.63 -3.91
C TRP A 77 -4.46 -16.02 -2.52
N GLU A 78 -4.30 -17.29 -2.17
CA GLU A 78 -4.63 -17.82 -0.84
C GLU A 78 -3.43 -17.66 0.10
N LEU A 79 -3.17 -16.42 0.51
CA LEU A 79 -1.95 -16.09 1.24
C LEU A 79 -1.92 -16.75 2.63
N THR A 80 -0.87 -17.52 2.90
CA THR A 80 -0.49 -17.95 4.25
C THR A 80 0.43 -16.94 4.91
N ARG A 81 1.00 -16.01 4.13
CA ARG A 81 1.80 -14.89 4.63
C ARG A 81 1.83 -13.73 3.66
N GLY A 82 1.43 -12.54 4.10
CA GLY A 82 1.53 -11.31 3.32
C GLY A 82 2.37 -10.25 4.05
N LYS A 83 3.21 -9.53 3.32
CA LYS A 83 3.79 -8.27 3.79
C LYS A 83 3.69 -7.26 2.67
N VAL A 84 2.98 -6.16 2.92
CA VAL A 84 2.84 -5.03 2.00
C VAL A 84 3.48 -3.81 2.65
N VAL A 85 4.44 -3.22 1.95
CA VAL A 85 5.12 -2.00 2.35
C VAL A 85 4.81 -0.93 1.30
N VAL A 86 4.23 0.19 1.72
CA VAL A 86 3.83 1.29 0.85
C VAL A 86 4.58 2.57 1.26
N GLY A 87 5.23 3.25 0.32
CA GLY A 87 5.93 4.50 0.60
C GLY A 87 6.11 5.39 -0.64
N SER A 88 6.51 6.64 -0.47
CA SER A 88 6.53 7.64 -1.56
C SER A 88 7.82 7.71 -2.40
N LEU A 89 8.92 7.11 -1.95
CA LEU A 89 10.21 7.14 -2.63
C LEU A 89 10.70 5.73 -2.92
N PRO A 90 11.62 5.54 -3.90
CA PRO A 90 12.24 4.25 -4.12
C PRO A 90 12.99 3.88 -2.84
N VAL A 91 12.43 2.89 -2.12
CA VAL A 91 13.18 2.16 -1.11
C VAL A 91 14.46 1.70 -1.80
N SER A 92 15.62 2.03 -1.28
CA SER A 92 16.90 1.66 -1.87
C SER A 92 17.02 0.14 -2.01
N VAL A 93 17.99 -0.32 -2.78
CA VAL A 93 18.18 -1.74 -3.15
C VAL A 93 18.62 -2.60 -1.97
N ASP A 94 19.08 -1.98 -0.88
CA ASP A 94 19.53 -2.68 0.32
C ASP A 94 18.45 -2.56 1.41
N GLU A 95 18.01 -3.69 1.97
CA GLU A 95 17.07 -3.72 3.11
C GLU A 95 17.61 -2.93 4.32
N ASN A 96 18.90 -2.58 4.31
CA ASN A 96 19.61 -1.89 5.37
C ASN A 96 19.98 -0.42 5.07
N GLU A 97 19.72 0.13 3.88
CA GLU A 97 20.36 1.40 3.51
C GLU A 97 19.42 2.36 2.76
N PHE A 98 18.36 2.83 3.41
CA PHE A 98 17.45 3.85 2.86
C PHE A 98 18.18 5.17 2.54
N HIS A 99 18.74 5.30 1.34
CA HIS A 99 19.27 6.56 0.84
C HIS A 99 18.14 7.42 0.28
N TYR A 100 17.70 8.40 1.07
CA TYR A 100 16.79 9.45 0.63
C TYR A 100 17.55 10.46 -0.24
N TYR A 101 16.95 10.85 -1.38
CA TYR A 101 17.40 12.03 -2.11
C TYR A 101 17.25 13.27 -1.21
N SER A 102 18.14 14.25 -1.41
CA SER A 102 18.38 15.37 -0.51
C SER A 102 17.12 16.12 -0.08
N ASP A 103 17.20 16.75 1.10
CA ASP A 103 16.20 17.66 1.70
C ASP A 103 15.70 18.79 0.77
N ASP A 104 16.30 18.96 -0.42
CA ASP A 104 16.00 20.00 -1.40
C ASP A 104 14.87 19.63 -2.39
N LEU A 105 14.40 18.37 -2.42
CA LEU A 105 13.26 17.92 -3.23
C LEU A 105 12.01 17.71 -2.38
N TRP A 106 11.73 18.66 -1.48
CA TRP A 106 10.49 18.73 -0.72
C TRP A 106 9.32 19.03 -1.66
N ASP A 107 8.73 17.98 -2.22
CA ASP A 107 7.44 18.07 -2.88
C ASP A 107 6.38 17.36 -2.01
N PRO A 108 5.58 18.11 -1.23
CA PRO A 108 4.48 17.55 -0.44
C PRO A 108 3.50 16.73 -1.28
N SER A 109 3.40 17.01 -2.60
CA SER A 109 2.53 16.27 -3.50
C SER A 109 2.98 14.83 -3.74
N LEU A 110 4.23 14.49 -3.40
CA LEU A 110 4.74 13.13 -3.48
C LEU A 110 4.46 12.30 -2.23
N ASN A 111 3.87 12.85 -1.16
CA ASN A 111 3.74 12.12 0.10
C ASN A 111 2.60 11.08 0.11
N ILE A 112 2.69 10.11 1.02
CA ILE A 112 1.57 9.23 1.35
C ILE A 112 0.56 10.03 2.17
N ASP A 113 -0.69 10.08 1.72
CA ASP A 113 -1.80 10.75 2.40
C ASP A 113 -2.96 9.78 2.68
N SER A 114 -4.06 10.29 3.24
CA SER A 114 -5.27 9.51 3.52
C SER A 114 -5.85 8.80 2.30
N ASP A 115 -5.75 9.38 1.10
CA ASP A 115 -6.32 8.78 -0.11
C ASP A 115 -5.51 7.54 -0.53
N VAL A 116 -4.19 7.57 -0.35
CA VAL A 116 -3.34 6.38 -0.58
C VAL A 116 -3.70 5.28 0.41
N VAL A 117 -3.77 5.61 1.70
CA VAL A 117 -4.08 4.65 2.76
C VAL A 117 -5.46 4.03 2.51
N LEU A 118 -6.47 4.87 2.24
CA LEU A 118 -7.82 4.44 1.90
C LEU A 118 -7.82 3.51 0.69
N THR A 119 -7.16 3.90 -0.40
CA THR A 119 -7.15 3.13 -1.65
C THR A 119 -6.52 1.75 -1.46
N VAL A 120 -5.41 1.67 -0.73
CA VAL A 120 -4.73 0.40 -0.44
C VAL A 120 -5.61 -0.49 0.42
N LEU A 121 -6.20 0.04 1.49
CA LEU A 121 -7.11 -0.71 2.36
C LEU A 121 -8.35 -1.21 1.62
N GLU A 122 -8.99 -0.35 0.81
CA GLU A 122 -10.13 -0.76 0.00
C GLU A 122 -9.74 -1.88 -0.97
N GLY A 123 -8.55 -1.82 -1.57
CA GLY A 123 -8.07 -2.85 -2.47
C GLY A 123 -7.67 -4.16 -1.77
N MET A 124 -7.28 -4.10 -0.49
CA MET A 124 -6.93 -5.27 0.32
C MET A 124 -8.13 -5.92 1.02
N SER A 125 -9.27 -5.23 1.13
CA SER A 125 -10.42 -5.66 1.94
C SER A 125 -10.94 -7.08 1.65
N GLU A 126 -10.76 -7.59 0.43
CA GLU A 126 -11.23 -8.92 0.00
C GLU A 126 -10.11 -9.98 -0.10
N TRP A 127 -8.89 -9.67 0.35
CA TRP A 127 -7.79 -10.62 0.27
C TRP A 127 -8.06 -11.88 1.09
N LYS A 128 -7.74 -13.04 0.51
CA LYS A 128 -7.74 -14.30 1.25
C LYS A 128 -6.45 -14.40 2.07
N GLY A 129 -6.60 -14.62 3.37
CA GLY A 129 -5.46 -14.72 4.29
C GLY A 129 -4.97 -13.37 4.85
N LEU A 130 -5.85 -12.37 4.92
CA LEU A 130 -5.57 -11.09 5.59
C LEU A 130 -5.03 -11.27 7.01
N GLU A 131 -5.53 -12.25 7.76
CA GLU A 131 -5.07 -12.60 9.11
C GLU A 131 -3.61 -12.98 9.22
N ASN A 132 -2.97 -13.31 8.10
CA ASN A 132 -1.55 -13.62 8.03
C ASN A 132 -0.74 -12.54 7.31
N SER A 133 -1.34 -11.36 7.12
CA SER A 133 -0.75 -10.27 6.36
C SER A 133 -0.42 -9.08 7.26
N SER A 134 0.72 -8.43 7.01
CA SER A 134 1.08 -7.14 7.60
C SER A 134 1.09 -6.05 6.53
N LEU A 135 0.72 -4.83 6.93
CA LEU A 135 0.70 -3.65 6.08
C LEU A 135 1.45 -2.51 6.77
N GLU A 136 2.42 -1.94 6.08
CA GLU A 136 3.25 -0.85 6.59
C GLU A 136 3.18 0.32 5.61
N PHE A 137 2.80 1.49 6.10
CA PHE A 137 2.85 2.74 5.37
C PHE A 137 4.01 3.59 5.88
N TYR A 138 4.81 4.10 4.96
CA TYR A 138 5.96 4.94 5.24
C TYR A 138 5.75 6.31 4.59
N ALA A 139 5.49 7.32 5.42
CA ALA A 139 5.57 8.70 4.98
C ALA A 139 7.03 9.15 4.97
N ASN A 140 7.42 9.90 3.95
CA ASN A 140 8.83 10.27 3.74
C ASN A 140 9.14 11.75 3.95
N CYS A 141 8.12 12.59 4.17
CA CYS A 141 8.34 14.00 4.39
C CYS A 141 7.41 14.60 5.46
N ASN A 142 7.91 15.68 6.07
CA ASN A 142 7.16 16.50 7.00
C ASN A 142 5.91 17.06 6.30
N GLY A 143 4.75 16.86 6.92
CA GLY A 143 3.45 17.34 6.41
C GLY A 143 2.54 16.24 5.87
N ALA A 144 2.96 14.97 5.90
CA ALA A 144 2.03 13.85 5.73
C ALA A 144 0.98 13.91 6.83
N SER A 145 -0.27 14.21 6.48
CA SER A 145 -1.37 14.15 7.42
C SER A 145 -2.30 12.98 7.08
N LEU A 146 -2.63 12.20 8.10
CA LEU A 146 -3.78 11.33 8.04
C LEU A 146 -5.01 12.12 8.49
N GLU A 147 -5.83 12.52 7.53
CA GLU A 147 -7.13 13.15 7.77
C GLU A 147 -8.22 12.10 8.00
N PRO A 148 -9.02 12.23 9.07
CA PRO A 148 -10.10 11.30 9.37
C PRO A 148 -11.25 11.51 8.38
N SER A 149 -11.81 10.40 7.92
CA SER A 149 -13.07 10.38 7.18
C SER A 149 -13.83 9.11 7.50
N ASP A 150 -15.15 9.12 7.33
CA ASP A 150 -15.97 7.93 7.53
C ASP A 150 -15.54 6.79 6.60
N ARG A 151 -15.18 7.10 5.34
CA ARG A 151 -14.65 6.11 4.39
C ARG A 151 -13.34 5.50 4.86
N LEU A 152 -12.41 6.30 5.38
CA LEU A 152 -11.14 5.78 5.90
C LEU A 152 -11.38 4.85 7.09
N ARG A 153 -12.28 5.21 8.01
CA ARG A 153 -12.69 4.37 9.14
C ARG A 153 -13.33 3.06 8.66
N GLU A 154 -14.26 3.12 7.71
CA GLU A 154 -14.88 1.94 7.09
C GLU A 154 -13.85 1.02 6.42
N ALA A 155 -12.86 1.59 5.74
CA ALA A 155 -11.78 0.82 5.12
C ALA A 155 -10.91 0.10 6.15
N PHE A 156 -10.57 0.75 7.27
CA PHE A 156 -9.89 0.09 8.39
C PHE A 156 -10.73 -1.04 8.99
N LEU A 157 -12.04 -0.84 9.18
CA LEU A 157 -12.95 -1.89 9.67
C LEU A 157 -13.02 -3.08 8.71
N SER A 158 -13.06 -2.81 7.41
CA SER A 158 -13.06 -3.84 6.36
C SER A 158 -11.77 -4.66 6.37
N CYS A 159 -10.65 -4.04 6.79
CA CYS A 159 -9.35 -4.68 6.96
C CYS A 159 -9.06 -5.11 8.41
N SER A 160 -10.07 -5.20 9.28
CA SER A 160 -9.90 -5.55 10.71
C SER A 160 -9.24 -6.90 10.96
N ARG A 161 -9.27 -7.80 9.96
CA ARG A 161 -8.61 -9.11 10.00
C ARG A 161 -7.10 -9.03 9.78
N ILE A 162 -6.55 -7.95 9.25
CA ILE A 162 -5.10 -7.82 9.02
C ILE A 162 -4.35 -8.09 10.33
N GLN A 163 -3.21 -8.76 10.28
CA GLN A 163 -2.44 -9.07 11.49
C GLN A 163 -1.92 -7.82 12.19
N SER A 164 -1.38 -6.88 11.40
CA SER A 164 -0.87 -5.60 11.88
C SER A 164 -0.85 -4.56 10.77
N ILE A 165 -1.22 -3.32 11.10
CA ILE A 165 -1.09 -2.15 10.25
C ILE A 165 -0.19 -1.14 10.97
N THR A 166 0.90 -0.73 10.34
CA THR A 166 1.82 0.26 10.89
C THR A 166 1.79 1.51 10.02
N LEU A 167 1.58 2.66 10.67
CA LEU A 167 1.59 3.98 10.07
C LEU A 167 2.85 4.70 10.57
N GLU A 168 3.94 4.55 9.82
CA GLU A 168 5.26 5.11 10.17
C GLU A 168 5.43 6.51 9.57
N GLU A 169 5.82 7.47 10.41
CA GLU A 169 5.96 8.90 10.08
C GLU A 169 4.69 9.59 9.52
N LEU A 170 3.57 8.86 9.44
CA LEU A 170 2.28 9.39 9.04
C LEU A 170 1.58 9.97 10.26
N LYS A 171 1.64 11.29 10.42
CA LYS A 171 1.13 11.97 11.61
C LYS A 171 -0.32 12.39 11.39
N PRO A 172 -1.23 12.20 12.35
CA PRO A 172 -2.54 12.86 12.30
C PRO A 172 -2.36 14.38 12.25
N ALA A 173 -3.33 15.10 11.66
CA ALA A 173 -3.24 16.55 11.45
C ALA A 173 -2.97 17.33 12.76
N ASP A 174 -3.53 16.87 13.87
CA ASP A 174 -3.32 17.43 15.20
C ASP A 174 -3.49 16.37 16.31
N GLN A 175 -3.24 16.77 17.56
CA GLN A 175 -3.34 15.90 18.73
C GLN A 175 -4.77 15.39 18.98
N MET A 176 -5.79 16.20 18.71
CA MET A 176 -7.20 15.80 18.89
C MET A 176 -7.57 14.72 17.88
N THR A 177 -7.11 14.87 16.64
CA THR A 177 -7.25 13.88 15.57
C THR A 177 -6.52 12.58 15.90
N LYS A 178 -5.32 12.67 16.50
CA LYS A 178 -4.57 11.50 16.96
C LYS A 178 -5.32 10.74 18.06
N GLU A 179 -5.89 11.47 19.02
CA GLU A 179 -6.69 10.87 20.10
C GLU A 179 -7.96 10.20 19.55
N ASP A 180 -8.64 10.84 18.60
CA ASP A 180 -9.81 10.29 17.91
C ASP A 180 -9.48 8.99 17.15
N PHE A 181 -8.39 8.94 16.37
CA PHE A 181 -7.95 7.69 15.73
C PHE A 181 -7.61 6.60 16.74
N ASN A 182 -6.88 6.94 17.80
CA ASN A 182 -6.50 5.97 18.82
C ASN A 182 -7.73 5.43 19.54
N GLU A 183 -8.68 6.29 19.91
CA GLU A 183 -9.95 5.86 20.50
C GLU A 183 -10.71 4.94 19.55
N PHE A 184 -10.84 5.32 18.28
CA PHE A 184 -11.48 4.50 17.25
C PHE A 184 -10.81 3.12 17.09
N PHE A 185 -9.47 3.07 17.00
CA PHE A 185 -8.73 1.81 16.87
C PHE A 185 -8.88 0.93 18.10
N GLN A 186 -8.83 1.50 19.31
CA GLN A 186 -9.00 0.75 20.55
C GLN A 186 -10.44 0.22 20.72
N GLN A 187 -11.45 1.05 20.46
CA GLN A 187 -12.86 0.66 20.54
C GLN A 187 -13.18 -0.52 19.59
N ASN A 188 -12.60 -0.50 18.39
CA ASN A 188 -12.82 -1.53 17.38
C ASN A 188 -11.78 -2.66 17.40
N LYS A 189 -10.83 -2.63 18.35
CA LYS A 189 -9.72 -3.60 18.47
C LYS A 189 -8.93 -3.78 17.19
N LEU A 190 -8.73 -2.69 16.44
CA LEU A 190 -8.01 -2.69 15.19
C LEU A 190 -6.49 -2.78 15.47
N PRO A 191 -5.74 -3.62 14.75
CA PRO A 191 -4.32 -3.82 15.00
C PRO A 191 -3.49 -2.75 14.30
N VAL A 192 -3.82 -1.47 14.54
CA VAL A 192 -3.17 -0.31 13.93
C VAL A 192 -2.27 0.38 14.96
N SER A 193 -1.05 0.74 14.57
CA SER A 193 -0.16 1.54 15.40
C SER A 193 0.52 2.66 14.61
N PHE A 194 0.67 3.81 15.25
CA PHE A 194 1.54 4.89 14.78
C PHE A 194 2.94 4.71 15.33
N THR A 195 3.96 4.86 14.49
CA THR A 195 5.37 4.80 14.90
C THR A 195 6.14 5.99 14.33
N ASP A 196 7.02 6.54 15.16
CA ASP A 196 8.04 7.47 14.70
C ASP A 196 9.28 6.66 14.27
N ARG A 197 10.03 7.16 13.30
CA ARG A 197 11.32 6.58 12.91
C ARG A 197 12.31 6.78 14.07
N PRO A 198 13.06 5.73 14.47
CA PRO A 198 14.05 5.82 15.54
C PRO A 198 15.22 6.75 15.23
#